data_AF-A0A2V9YFG6-F1
#
_entry.id   AF-A0A2V9YFG6-F1
#
_cell.length_a   1.000
_cell.length_b   1.000
_cell.length_c   1.000
_cell.angle_alpha   90.00
_cell.angle_beta   90.00
_cell.angle_gamma   90.00
#
_symmetry.space_group_name_H-M   'P 1'
#
loop_
_entity.id
_entity.type
_entity.pdbx_description
1 polymer ?
#
loop_
_entity_poly.entity_id
_entity_poly.type
_entity_poly.pdbx_seq_one_letter_code
_entity_poly.pdbx_strand_id
1 'polypeptide(L)'
;MFETSVTSINDLGVSAGYYEDPKFVNHGFLRASDGTLTTFDPPVGSLAAGPQSINSAGAITGAYIDATFTFHAYLRGPDGTFNTFDAPGAGKGVLQGTTPQSINSAGAITGASINAANGFHGFLRTPDGTITEFNAPGAAKGTSALSINSVGTITGFYIDANGVIHGFLRSVPGRH
;
A
#
# COMPACT_ATOMS: atom_id res chain seq x y z
N MET A 1 8.15 -6.25 23.80
CA MET A 1 8.81 -7.14 22.82
C MET A 1 9.16 -6.23 21.67
N PHE A 2 10.44 -6.02 21.37
CA PHE A 2 10.83 -5.15 20.26
C PHE A 2 10.73 -5.96 18.97
N GLU A 3 9.87 -5.53 18.05
CA GLU A 3 9.67 -6.20 16.77
C GLU A 3 10.61 -5.57 15.72
N THR A 4 11.17 -6.41 14.85
CA THR A 4 11.78 -5.98 13.60
C THR A 4 11.29 -6.91 12.53
N SER A 5 10.59 -6.35 11.55
CA SER A 5 9.90 -7.10 10.52
C SER A 5 10.31 -6.58 9.16
N VAL A 6 10.85 -7.48 8.32
CA VAL A 6 11.09 -7.21 6.90
C VAL A 6 9.80 -7.53 6.15
N THR A 7 9.27 -6.56 5.42
CA THR A 7 7.98 -6.69 4.72
C THR A 7 8.14 -6.92 3.23
N SER A 8 9.26 -6.47 2.65
CA SER A 8 9.51 -6.62 1.22
C SER A 8 10.99 -6.59 0.87
N ILE A 9 11.36 -7.17 -0.27
CA ILE A 9 12.71 -7.17 -0.84
C ILE A 9 12.58 -7.05 -2.36
N ASN A 10 13.48 -6.29 -2.99
CA ASN A 10 13.55 -6.22 -4.45
C ASN A 10 14.68 -7.12 -5.02
N ASP A 11 14.72 -7.22 -6.35
CA ASP A 11 15.68 -8.07 -7.08
C ASP A 11 17.16 -7.65 -6.91
N LEU A 12 17.42 -6.46 -6.35
CA LEU A 12 18.77 -5.99 -6.01
C LEU A 12 19.19 -6.38 -4.58
N GLY A 13 18.35 -7.14 -3.87
CA GLY A 13 18.59 -7.53 -2.48
C GLY A 13 18.36 -6.39 -1.48
N VAL A 14 17.68 -5.32 -1.90
CA VAL A 14 17.33 -4.20 -1.02
C VAL A 14 16.02 -4.53 -0.32
N SER A 15 16.04 -4.60 1.01
CA SER A 15 14.87 -4.90 1.84
C SER A 15 14.27 -3.64 2.43
N ALA A 16 12.95 -3.60 2.54
CA ALA A 16 12.22 -2.63 3.35
C ALA A 16 11.50 -3.34 4.51
N GLY A 17 11.40 -2.66 5.64
CA GLY A 17 10.74 -3.18 6.83
C GLY A 17 10.46 -2.09 7.85
N TYR A 18 10.04 -2.51 9.04
CA TYR A 18 9.88 -1.61 10.18
C TYR A 18 10.41 -2.23 11.47
N TYR A 19 10.69 -1.37 12.44
CA TYR A 19 10.96 -1.77 13.82
C TYR A 19 10.20 -0.87 14.79
N GLU A 20 9.92 -1.39 15.98
CA GLU A 20 9.25 -0.65 17.05
C GLU A 20 10.28 -0.16 18.08
N ASP A 21 10.19 1.13 18.44
CA ASP A 21 11.03 1.73 19.49
C ASP A 21 10.45 1.50 20.91
N PRO A 22 11.18 1.86 21.99
CA PRO A 22 10.66 1.74 23.37
C PRO A 22 9.43 2.59 23.70
N LYS A 23 8.99 3.46 22.80
CA LYS A 23 7.79 4.28 22.93
C LYS A 23 6.63 3.73 22.09
N PHE A 24 6.78 2.52 21.52
CA PHE A 24 5.79 1.88 20.64
C PHE A 24 5.55 2.67 19.35
N VAL A 25 6.57 3.37 18.85
CA VAL A 25 6.54 4.06 17.56
C VAL A 25 7.18 3.15 16.51
N ASN A 26 6.46 2.96 15.40
CA ASN A 26 6.97 2.21 14.25
C ASN A 26 7.84 3.12 13.38
N HIS A 27 9.07 2.69 13.15
CA HIS A 27 10.03 3.32 12.25
C HIS A 27 10.28 2.44 11.04
N GLY A 28 10.30 3.03 9.84
CA GLY A 28 10.60 2.33 8.61
C GLY A 28 12.11 2.19 8.44
N PHE A 29 12.56 1.13 7.79
CA PHE A 29 13.95 1.01 7.40
C PHE A 29 14.12 0.43 6.00
N LEU A 30 15.23 0.80 5.39
CA LEU A 30 15.81 0.25 4.17
C LEU A 30 17.11 -0.45 4.54
N ARG A 31 17.29 -1.69 4.08
CA ARG A 31 18.56 -2.42 4.19
C ARG A 31 19.12 -2.65 2.80
N ALA A 32 20.24 -2.02 2.49
CA ALA A 32 20.98 -2.24 1.25
C ALA A 32 21.63 -3.64 1.24
N SER A 33 22.05 -4.09 0.05
CA SER A 33 22.65 -5.43 -0.13
C SER A 33 23.99 -5.58 0.58
N ASP A 34 24.73 -4.49 0.78
CA ASP A 34 25.94 -4.42 1.59
C ASP A 34 25.68 -4.37 3.11
N GLY A 35 24.40 -4.32 3.51
CA GLY A 35 23.96 -4.27 4.89
C GLY A 35 23.77 -2.87 5.48
N THR A 36 24.02 -1.80 4.72
CA THR A 36 23.74 -0.43 5.19
C THR A 36 22.25 -0.26 5.50
N LEU A 37 21.96 0.26 6.70
CA LEU A 37 20.61 0.57 7.16
C LEU A 37 20.31 2.07 7.02
N THR A 38 19.14 2.38 6.47
CA THR A 38 18.59 3.74 6.41
C THR A 38 17.21 3.74 7.05
N THR A 39 17.08 4.38 8.21
CA THR A 39 15.78 4.60 8.86
C THR A 39 15.03 5.74 8.18
N PHE A 40 13.71 5.63 8.11
CA PHE A 40 12.83 6.69 7.65
C PHE A 40 11.51 6.69 8.41
N ASP A 41 10.94 7.88 8.57
CA ASP A 41 9.61 8.10 9.12
C ASP A 41 8.74 8.84 8.10
N PRO A 42 7.42 8.59 8.09
CA PRO A 42 6.50 9.36 7.27
C PRO A 42 6.49 10.83 7.72
N PRO A 43 6.12 11.77 6.84
CA PRO A 43 6.16 13.20 7.13
C PRO A 43 5.16 13.63 8.22
N VAL A 44 4.10 12.84 8.44
CA VAL A 44 3.07 13.07 9.47
C VAL A 44 2.66 11.72 10.07
N GLY A 45 2.31 11.72 11.34
CA GLY A 45 1.74 10.56 12.01
C GLY A 45 2.77 9.47 12.32
N SER A 46 2.30 8.22 12.39
CA SER A 46 3.13 7.04 12.64
C SER A 46 2.87 6.00 11.55
N LEU A 47 3.85 5.14 11.28
CA LEU A 47 3.62 4.01 10.39
C LEU A 47 2.55 3.09 10.98
N ALA A 48 1.54 2.77 10.17
CA ALA A 48 0.43 1.95 10.63
C ALA A 48 0.78 0.45 10.63
N ALA A 49 1.57 0.00 9.66
CA ALA A 49 2.07 -1.37 9.53
C ALA A 49 3.44 -1.43 8.79
N GLY A 50 4.22 -0.35 8.86
CA GLY A 50 5.46 -0.21 8.09
C GLY A 50 5.28 -0.07 6.57
N PRO A 51 6.38 -0.07 5.80
CA PRO A 51 6.33 -0.13 4.33
C PRO A 51 5.70 -1.45 3.88
N GLN A 52 4.89 -1.43 2.83
CA GLN A 52 4.16 -2.61 2.34
C GLN A 52 4.86 -3.27 1.15
N SER A 53 5.45 -2.48 0.26
CA SER A 53 6.11 -3.01 -0.94
C SER A 53 7.22 -2.08 -1.42
N ILE A 54 8.30 -2.66 -1.93
CA ILE A 54 9.40 -1.98 -2.62
C ILE A 54 9.49 -2.47 -4.07
N ASN A 55 9.73 -1.57 -5.03
CA ASN A 55 9.96 -1.96 -6.43
C ASN A 55 11.46 -2.04 -6.77
N SER A 56 11.76 -2.47 -8.00
CA SER A 56 13.13 -2.62 -8.51
C SER A 56 13.94 -1.32 -8.54
N ALA A 57 13.28 -0.16 -8.60
CA ALA A 57 13.93 1.15 -8.54
C ALA A 57 14.19 1.62 -7.09
N GLY A 58 13.80 0.84 -6.08
CA GLY A 58 13.92 1.21 -4.67
C GLY A 58 12.83 2.16 -4.18
N ALA A 59 11.78 2.39 -4.97
CA ALA A 59 10.61 3.13 -4.52
C ALA A 59 9.73 2.26 -3.63
N ILE A 60 9.22 2.85 -2.54
CA ILE A 60 8.51 2.14 -1.49
C ILE A 60 7.10 2.73 -1.35
N THR A 61 6.10 1.87 -1.22
CA THR A 61 4.76 2.29 -0.81
C THR A 61 4.37 1.70 0.53
N GLY A 62 3.56 2.43 1.30
CA GLY A 62 3.02 2.00 2.57
C GLY A 62 1.95 2.96 3.07
N ALA A 63 1.45 2.73 4.28
CA ALA A 63 0.49 3.62 4.94
C ALA A 63 1.04 4.17 6.26
N TYR A 64 0.65 5.40 6.57
CA TYR A 64 0.77 5.98 7.90
C TYR A 64 -0.62 6.28 8.44
N ILE A 65 -0.71 6.42 9.76
CA ILE A 65 -1.93 6.81 10.45
C ILE A 65 -1.71 8.18 11.10
N ASP A 66 -2.66 9.09 10.89
CA ASP A 66 -2.59 10.43 11.48
C ASP A 66 -3.13 10.44 12.93
N ALA A 67 -3.13 11.62 13.57
CA ALA A 67 -3.62 11.77 14.95
C ALA A 67 -5.13 11.52 15.11
N THR A 68 -5.88 11.43 14.00
CA THR A 68 -7.32 11.11 13.97
C THR A 68 -7.59 9.64 13.73
N PHE A 69 -6.54 8.81 13.66
CA PHE A 69 -6.61 7.40 13.31
C PHE A 69 -7.09 7.14 11.86
N THR A 70 -6.84 8.09 10.95
CA THR A 70 -7.12 7.95 9.51
C THR A 70 -5.88 7.43 8.78
N PHE A 71 -6.08 6.45 7.90
CA PHE A 71 -5.01 5.89 7.06
C PHE A 71 -4.74 6.76 5.84
N HIS A 72 -3.47 7.06 5.61
CA HIS A 72 -2.98 7.76 4.42
C HIS A 72 -1.90 6.95 3.74
N ALA A 73 -1.91 6.92 2.41
CA ALA A 73 -0.89 6.23 1.65
C ALA A 73 0.30 7.14 1.35
N TYR A 74 1.48 6.54 1.21
CA TYR A 74 2.67 7.23 0.74
C TYR A 74 3.41 6.45 -0.35
N LEU A 75 4.16 7.19 -1.16
CA LEU A 75 5.21 6.73 -2.05
C LEU A 75 6.51 7.43 -1.66
N ARG A 76 7.49 6.67 -1.19
CA ARG A 76 8.85 7.13 -0.91
C ARG A 76 9.75 6.82 -2.11
N GLY A 77 10.36 7.84 -2.68
CA GLY A 77 11.35 7.70 -3.75
C GLY A 77 12.66 7.08 -3.23
N PRO A 78 13.53 6.59 -4.14
CA PRO A 78 14.86 6.09 -3.78
C PRO A 78 15.77 7.18 -3.19
N ASP A 79 15.52 8.44 -3.54
CA ASP A 79 16.15 9.65 -2.99
C ASP A 79 15.67 9.99 -1.57
N GLY A 80 14.65 9.29 -1.07
CA GLY A 80 14.04 9.51 0.24
C GLY A 80 12.87 10.50 0.26
N THR A 81 12.51 11.09 -0.88
CA THR A 81 11.38 12.02 -0.97
C THR A 81 10.05 11.29 -0.75
N PHE A 82 9.18 11.85 0.10
CA PHE A 82 7.83 11.31 0.34
C PHE A 82 6.78 12.08 -0.47
N ASN A 83 5.90 11.33 -1.13
CA ASN A 83 4.66 11.83 -1.71
C ASN A 83 3.49 11.09 -1.07
N THR A 84 2.59 11.82 -0.42
CA THR A 84 1.39 11.24 0.18
C THR A 84 0.23 11.29 -0.80
N PHE A 85 -0.71 10.36 -0.68
CA PHE A 85 -1.90 10.32 -1.53
C PHE A 85 -3.08 9.62 -0.84
N ASP A 86 -4.29 10.03 -1.21
CA ASP A 86 -5.53 9.40 -0.77
C ASP A 86 -6.40 9.07 -1.99
N ALA A 87 -7.08 7.93 -1.94
CA ALA A 87 -8.08 7.61 -2.95
C ALA A 87 -9.27 8.59 -2.86
N PRO A 88 -9.87 9.01 -3.99
CA PRO A 88 -10.90 10.04 -4.00
C PRO A 88 -12.13 9.75 -3.11
N GLY A 89 -12.53 8.48 -3.01
CA GLY A 89 -13.65 8.02 -2.19
C GLY A 89 -13.26 7.58 -0.77
N ALA A 90 -12.01 7.73 -0.36
CA ALA A 90 -11.55 7.34 0.96
C ALA A 90 -12.23 8.17 2.07
N GLY A 91 -12.62 7.47 3.14
CA GLY A 91 -13.15 8.08 4.35
C GLY A 91 -12.07 8.76 5.18
N LYS A 92 -12.50 9.62 6.10
CA LYS A 92 -11.62 10.41 6.99
C LYS A 92 -11.88 10.13 8.48
N GLY A 93 -12.58 9.04 8.75
CA GLY A 93 -12.86 8.58 10.11
C GLY A 93 -11.82 7.59 10.61
N VAL A 94 -11.97 7.22 11.88
CA VAL A 94 -11.15 6.21 12.55
C VAL A 94 -11.15 4.91 11.76
N LEU A 95 -9.96 4.41 11.44
CA LEU A 95 -9.70 3.20 10.64
C LEU A 95 -10.21 3.24 9.19
N GLN A 96 -10.54 4.42 8.66
CA GLN A 96 -10.84 4.64 7.25
C GLN A 96 -9.61 5.17 6.51
N GLY A 97 -9.70 5.34 5.20
CA GLY A 97 -8.64 5.99 4.43
C GLY A 97 -8.06 5.10 3.34
N THR A 98 -6.78 5.29 3.03
CA THR A 98 -6.12 4.62 1.89
C THR A 98 -4.95 3.75 2.35
N THR A 99 -4.95 2.49 1.94
CA THR A 99 -3.91 1.50 2.29
C THR A 99 -3.35 0.83 1.03
N PRO A 100 -2.13 1.17 0.58
CA PRO A 100 -1.50 0.50 -0.54
C PRO A 100 -0.99 -0.89 -0.12
N GLN A 101 -0.92 -1.81 -1.07
CA GLN A 101 -0.48 -3.19 -0.85
C GLN A 101 0.71 -3.56 -1.74
N SER A 102 0.77 -3.06 -2.97
CA SER A 102 1.81 -3.44 -3.92
C SER A 102 2.15 -2.31 -4.88
N ILE A 103 3.43 -2.25 -5.28
CA ILE A 103 3.95 -1.32 -6.29
C ILE A 103 4.69 -2.11 -7.38
N ASN A 104 4.43 -1.82 -8.66
CA ASN A 104 5.15 -2.45 -9.77
C ASN A 104 6.40 -1.65 -10.19
N SER A 105 7.17 -2.20 -11.13
CA SER A 105 8.40 -1.59 -11.64
C SER A 105 8.20 -0.24 -12.33
N ALA A 106 7.00 0.04 -12.85
CA ALA A 106 6.66 1.32 -13.45
C ALA A 106 6.23 2.38 -12.41
N GLY A 107 6.09 2.00 -11.14
CA GLY A 107 5.61 2.88 -10.07
C GLY A 107 4.09 2.95 -9.95
N ALA A 108 3.35 2.06 -10.62
CA ALA A 108 1.92 1.92 -10.40
C ALA A 108 1.67 1.18 -9.08
N ILE A 109 0.70 1.66 -8.30
CA ILE A 109 0.41 1.18 -6.95
C ILE A 109 -1.03 0.67 -6.88
N THR A 110 -1.24 -0.45 -6.21
CA THR A 110 -2.58 -0.97 -5.92
C THR A 110 -2.77 -1.22 -4.43
N GLY A 111 -4.02 -1.29 -3.99
CA GLY A 111 -4.38 -1.49 -2.59
C GLY A 111 -5.88 -1.38 -2.37
N ALA A 112 -6.27 -1.03 -1.14
CA ALA A 112 -7.65 -0.81 -0.77
C ALA A 112 -7.86 0.60 -0.16
N SER A 113 -8.97 1.22 -0.49
CA SER A 113 -9.52 2.39 0.22
C SER A 113 -10.70 1.95 1.07
N ILE A 114 -10.91 2.57 2.23
CA ILE A 114 -12.08 2.39 3.08
C ILE A 114 -12.82 3.71 3.09
N ASN A 115 -14.06 3.71 2.59
CA ASN A 115 -14.90 4.89 2.49
C ASN A 115 -15.57 5.27 3.82
N ALA A 116 -16.32 6.37 3.84
CA ALA A 116 -17.02 6.86 5.03
C ALA A 116 -18.09 5.89 5.59
N ALA A 117 -18.62 5.00 4.75
CA ALA A 117 -19.58 3.96 5.12
C ALA A 117 -18.90 2.63 5.49
N ASN A 118 -17.57 2.61 5.66
CA ASN A 118 -16.75 1.43 5.92
C ASN A 118 -16.78 0.35 4.81
N GLY A 119 -17.19 0.73 3.60
CA GLY A 119 -17.02 -0.11 2.41
C GLY A 119 -15.58 0.00 1.90
N PHE A 120 -14.95 -1.13 1.62
CA PHE A 120 -13.59 -1.15 1.07
C PHE A 120 -13.59 -1.41 -0.45
N HIS A 121 -12.82 -0.60 -1.19
CA HIS A 121 -12.71 -0.62 -2.64
C HIS A 121 -11.27 -0.85 -3.06
N GLY A 122 -11.05 -1.58 -4.16
CA GLY A 122 -9.73 -1.70 -4.75
C GLY A 122 -9.36 -0.37 -5.42
N PHE A 123 -8.07 -0.04 -5.49
CA PHE A 123 -7.63 1.11 -6.29
C PHE A 123 -6.40 0.78 -7.14
N LEU A 124 -6.23 1.56 -8.21
CA LEU A 124 -5.00 1.67 -8.98
C LEU A 124 -4.57 3.13 -9.00
N ARG A 125 -3.36 3.41 -8.52
CA ARG A 125 -2.66 4.69 -8.73
C ARG A 125 -1.66 4.52 -9.87
N THR A 126 -1.78 5.30 -10.93
CA THR A 126 -0.80 5.34 -12.02
C THR A 126 0.42 6.18 -11.65
N PRO A 127 1.55 6.05 -12.38
CA PRO A 127 2.79 6.76 -12.04
C PRO A 127 2.67 8.29 -12.04
N ASP A 128 1.76 8.84 -12.87
CA ASP A 128 1.41 10.27 -12.93
C ASP A 128 0.59 10.76 -11.71
N GLY A 129 0.20 9.84 -10.82
CA GLY A 129 -0.58 10.13 -9.62
C GLY A 129 -2.09 10.00 -9.77
N THR A 130 -2.61 9.68 -10.95
CA THR A 130 -4.06 9.46 -11.13
C THR A 130 -4.50 8.22 -10.34
N ILE A 131 -5.57 8.33 -9.55
CA ILE A 131 -6.13 7.21 -8.76
C ILE A 131 -7.50 6.84 -9.31
N THR A 132 -7.70 5.56 -9.61
CA THR A 132 -8.98 4.97 -9.99
C THR A 132 -9.38 3.90 -9.00
N GLU A 133 -10.52 4.09 -8.33
CA GLU A 133 -11.14 3.06 -7.49
C GLU A 133 -12.00 2.11 -8.32
N PHE A 134 -12.11 0.86 -7.88
CA PHE A 134 -12.89 -0.17 -8.55
C PHE A 134 -13.40 -1.23 -7.57
N ASN A 135 -14.48 -1.90 -7.99
CA ASN A 135 -14.96 -3.13 -7.37
C ASN A 135 -14.83 -4.28 -8.37
N ALA A 136 -14.48 -5.47 -7.89
CA ALA A 136 -14.52 -6.66 -8.73
C ALA A 136 -15.97 -7.00 -9.12
N PRO A 137 -16.20 -7.60 -10.30
CA PRO A 137 -17.53 -8.12 -10.65
C PRO A 137 -18.05 -9.09 -9.58
N GLY A 138 -19.28 -8.89 -9.12
CA GLY A 138 -19.89 -9.71 -8.06
C GLY A 138 -19.53 -9.29 -6.64
N ALA A 139 -18.66 -8.29 -6.45
CA ALA A 139 -18.42 -7.70 -5.14
C ALA A 139 -19.68 -6.98 -4.63
N ALA A 140 -20.05 -7.27 -3.39
CA ALA A 140 -21.15 -6.58 -2.70
C ALA A 140 -20.71 -6.02 -1.34
N LYS A 141 -19.70 -6.64 -0.70
CA LYS A 141 -19.19 -6.25 0.62
C LYS A 141 -17.76 -5.69 0.61
N GLY A 142 -17.11 -5.70 -0.56
CA GLY A 142 -15.85 -4.98 -0.78
C GLY A 142 -14.90 -5.70 -1.73
N THR A 143 -13.85 -4.98 -2.13
CA THR A 143 -12.76 -5.47 -3.00
C THR A 143 -11.43 -5.00 -2.44
N SER A 144 -10.45 -5.89 -2.33
CA SER A 144 -9.08 -5.53 -1.95
C SER A 144 -8.10 -6.02 -3.01
N ALA A 145 -7.31 -5.10 -3.55
CA ALA A 145 -6.28 -5.39 -4.52
C ALA A 145 -4.95 -5.63 -3.81
N LEU A 146 -4.36 -6.81 -3.99
CA LEU A 146 -3.22 -7.27 -3.21
C LEU A 146 -1.90 -7.23 -3.98
N SER A 147 -1.94 -7.40 -5.30
CA SER A 147 -0.74 -7.47 -6.12
C SER A 147 -0.95 -6.85 -7.49
N ILE A 148 0.12 -6.31 -8.07
CA ILE A 148 0.17 -5.76 -9.42
C ILE A 148 1.46 -6.19 -10.12
N ASN A 149 1.34 -6.71 -11.35
CA ASN A 149 2.51 -7.06 -12.15
C ASN A 149 3.05 -5.88 -12.98
N SER A 150 4.16 -6.09 -13.70
CA SER A 150 4.83 -5.05 -14.51
C SER A 150 3.98 -4.49 -15.66
N VAL A 151 2.98 -5.24 -16.15
CA VAL A 151 2.06 -4.80 -17.21
C VAL A 151 0.73 -4.25 -16.68
N GLY A 152 0.59 -4.13 -15.35
CA GLY A 152 -0.57 -3.53 -14.71
C GLY A 152 -1.74 -4.48 -14.44
N THR A 153 -1.55 -5.79 -14.59
CA THR A 153 -2.55 -6.78 -14.17
C THR A 153 -2.58 -6.85 -12.65
N ILE A 154 -3.78 -6.78 -12.08
CA ILE A 154 -4.01 -6.73 -10.64
C ILE A 154 -4.71 -8.01 -10.18
N THR A 155 -4.27 -8.60 -9.08
CA THR A 155 -4.97 -9.68 -8.39
C THR A 155 -5.34 -9.28 -6.97
N GLY A 156 -6.37 -9.91 -6.44
CA GLY A 156 -6.82 -9.68 -5.08
C GLY A 156 -8.03 -10.53 -4.75
N PHE A 157 -8.82 -10.07 -3.79
CA PHE A 157 -10.08 -10.72 -3.42
C PHE A 157 -11.25 -9.75 -3.36
N TYR A 158 -12.45 -10.29 -3.45
CA TYR A 158 -13.70 -9.58 -3.17
C TYR A 158 -14.61 -10.41 -2.30
N ILE A 159 -15.56 -9.73 -1.64
CA ILE A 159 -16.58 -10.36 -0.80
C ILE A 159 -17.95 -10.16 -1.46
N ASP A 160 -18.64 -11.27 -1.71
CA ASP A 160 -19.97 -11.25 -2.30
C ASP A 160 -21.09 -10.93 -1.28
N ALA A 161 -22.34 -10.90 -1.74
CA ALA A 161 -23.49 -10.58 -0.89
C ALA A 161 -23.71 -11.60 0.24
N ASN A 162 -23.29 -12.86 0.03
CA ASN A 162 -23.39 -13.94 1.01
C ASN A 162 -22.21 -13.92 2.00
N GLY A 163 -21.21 -13.06 1.80
CA GLY A 163 -20.01 -13.01 2.63
C GLY A 163 -18.92 -14.02 2.21
N VAL A 164 -19.03 -14.63 1.03
CA VAL A 164 -18.01 -15.55 0.51
C VAL A 164 -16.88 -14.73 -0.11
N ILE A 165 -15.65 -15.14 0.16
CA ILE A 165 -14.43 -14.53 -0.38
C ILE A 165 -14.08 -15.21 -1.70
N HIS A 166 -13.83 -14.41 -2.72
CA HIS A 166 -13.47 -14.86 -4.07
C HIS A 166 -12.21 -14.15 -4.54
N GLY A 167 -11.34 -14.86 -5.27
CA GLY A 167 -10.22 -14.23 -5.96
C GLY A 167 -10.66 -13.50 -7.22
N PHE A 168 -9.94 -12.44 -7.61
CA PHE A 168 -10.13 -11.80 -8.92
C PHE A 168 -8.81 -11.56 -9.65
N LEU A 169 -8.93 -11.42 -10.97
CA LEU A 169 -7.90 -10.92 -11.88
C LEU A 169 -8.48 -9.73 -12.65
N ARG A 170 -7.79 -8.58 -12.63
CA ARG A 170 -8.16 -7.37 -13.39
C ARG A 170 -7.04 -7.02 -14.35
N SER A 171 -7.29 -7.19 -15.65
CA SER A 171 -6.42 -6.71 -16.71
C SER A 171 -6.64 -5.23 -16.99
N VAL A 172 -5.61 -4.56 -17.50
CA VAL A 172 -5.75 -3.21 -18.09
C VAL A 172 -6.66 -3.31 -19.32
N PRO A 173 -7.63 -2.41 -19.53
CA PRO A 173 -8.49 -2.46 -20.71
C PRO A 173 -7.66 -2.54 -22.00
N GLY A 174 -7.95 -3.52 -22.87
CA GLY A 174 -7.30 -3.66 -24.18
C GLY A 174 -6.29 -4.80 -24.34
N ARG A 175 -6.09 -5.66 -23.34
CA ARG A 175 -5.38 -6.95 -23.51
C ARG A 175 -6.27 -8.11 -23.04
N HIS A 176 -6.82 -8.84 -24.01
CA HIS A 176 -7.44 -10.16 -23.84
C HIS A 176 -6.38 -11.24 -24.03
#